data_AF-A0A935Z649-F1
#
_entry.id   AF-A0A935Z649-F1
#
_cell.length_a   1.000
_cell.length_b   1.000
_cell.length_c   1.000
_cell.angle_alpha   90.00
_cell.angle_beta   90.00
_cell.angle_gamma   90.00
#
_symmetry.space_group_name_H-M   'P 1'
#
loop_
_entity.id
_entity.type
_entity.pdbx_description
1 polymer ?
#
loop_
_entity_poly.entity_id
_entity_poly.type
_entity_poly.pdbx_seq_one_letter_code
_entity_poly.pdbx_strand_id
1 'polypeptide(L)'
;MTPNEGSIAGEEVARFVLEEAERAFGARALVGRRPDVWPEGLDATGLCAARRLATVGVRGVSEGARRAAVGLAVGTHVSEVARRTFTAREVISLQARGRRCVSMLSSGEALGPYSTPLAFVAHDLDHLALYFEPLHHRGQLGFFRRLDLALEGGLGGLLAAHDARFEDDVLAVGADTNGSPVFALASLLMKLKMAVRRSRGRETGEVVTKGPLDAAEERAFTPALDAFCAALGLPPSLVGAARTVGTRRAAPEAGRALLSFFEAEASDQASLGRR
;
A
#
# COMPACT_ATOMS: atom_id res chain seq x y z
N MET A 1 -15.39 29.35 -6.72
CA MET A 1 -14.12 28.73 -6.26
C MET A 1 -13.46 28.08 -7.46
N THR A 2 -12.20 28.40 -7.74
CA THR A 2 -11.41 27.65 -8.72
C THR A 2 -11.16 26.25 -8.16
N PRO A 3 -11.30 25.18 -8.96
CA PRO A 3 -10.93 23.83 -8.54
C PRO A 3 -9.46 23.81 -8.12
N ASN A 4 -9.12 23.12 -7.02
CA ASN A 4 -7.70 22.89 -6.67
C ASN A 4 -7.12 21.84 -7.64
N GLU A 5 -5.80 21.80 -7.82
CA GLU A 5 -5.15 20.88 -8.78
C GLU A 5 -5.52 19.40 -8.53
N GLY A 6 -5.70 19.02 -7.27
CA GLY A 6 -6.15 17.66 -6.90
C GLY A 6 -7.54 17.31 -7.44
N SER A 7 -8.47 18.26 -7.47
CA SER A 7 -9.82 18.04 -8.00
C SER A 7 -9.85 17.81 -9.52
N ILE A 8 -8.93 18.44 -10.26
CA ILE A 8 -8.79 18.21 -11.71
C ILE A 8 -8.27 16.80 -11.95
N ALA A 9 -7.21 16.40 -11.26
CA ALA A 9 -6.62 15.07 -11.40
C ALA A 9 -7.61 13.94 -11.03
N GLY A 10 -8.38 14.11 -9.95
CA GLY A 10 -9.40 13.14 -9.56
C GLY A 10 -10.54 13.00 -10.57
N GLU A 11 -10.97 14.10 -11.20
CA GLU A 11 -11.96 14.07 -12.28
C GLU A 11 -11.41 13.40 -13.54
N GLU A 12 -10.13 13.58 -13.86
CA GLU A 12 -9.48 12.85 -14.95
C GLU A 12 -9.42 11.34 -14.70
N VAL A 13 -9.05 10.93 -13.49
CA VAL A 13 -9.08 9.51 -13.08
C VAL A 13 -10.50 8.96 -13.18
N ALA A 14 -11.50 9.70 -12.70
CA ALA A 14 -12.89 9.28 -12.76
C ALA A 14 -13.37 9.08 -14.21
N ARG A 15 -13.01 10.01 -15.10
CA ARG A 15 -13.31 9.93 -16.53
C ARG A 15 -12.62 8.73 -17.18
N PHE A 16 -11.32 8.55 -16.90
CA PHE A 16 -10.54 7.43 -17.40
C PHE A 16 -11.17 6.09 -17.02
N VAL A 17 -11.56 5.90 -15.76
CA VAL A 17 -12.24 4.67 -15.30
C VAL A 17 -13.54 4.42 -16.06
N LEU A 18 -14.36 5.45 -16.28
CA LEU A 18 -15.61 5.32 -17.03
C LEU A 18 -15.37 4.96 -18.50
N GLU A 19 -14.41 5.61 -19.16
CA GLU A 19 -14.05 5.37 -20.55
C GLU A 19 -13.49 3.95 -20.75
N GLU A 20 -12.58 3.50 -19.88
CA GLU A 20 -12.03 2.14 -19.96
C GLU A 20 -13.08 1.07 -19.64
N ALA A 21 -14.03 1.35 -18.74
CA ALA A 21 -15.16 0.46 -18.48
C ALA A 21 -16.11 0.36 -19.67
N GLU A 22 -16.44 1.49 -20.31
CA GLU A 22 -17.23 1.52 -21.54
C GLU A 22 -16.51 0.78 -22.68
N ARG A 23 -15.19 0.94 -22.81
CA ARG A 23 -14.40 0.19 -23.80
C ARG A 23 -14.38 -1.32 -23.53
N ALA A 24 -14.23 -1.73 -22.28
CA ALA A 24 -14.15 -3.14 -21.90
C ALA A 24 -15.50 -3.87 -21.94
N PHE A 25 -16.60 -3.20 -21.59
CA PHE A 25 -17.89 -3.84 -21.36
C PHE A 25 -19.05 -3.30 -22.21
N GLY A 26 -18.83 -2.22 -22.98
CA GLY A 26 -19.84 -1.57 -23.80
C GLY A 26 -21.04 -1.09 -22.97
N ALA A 27 -22.25 -1.34 -23.48
CA ALA A 27 -23.50 -1.00 -22.81
C ALA A 27 -23.67 -1.61 -21.40
N ARG A 28 -22.87 -2.63 -21.04
CA ARG A 28 -22.92 -3.31 -19.73
C ARG A 28 -21.92 -2.72 -18.72
N ALA A 29 -21.25 -1.61 -19.04
CA ALA A 29 -20.29 -0.97 -18.15
C ALA A 29 -20.93 -0.46 -16.85
N LEU A 30 -22.17 0.04 -16.93
CA LEU A 30 -22.89 0.60 -15.78
C LEU A 30 -23.82 -0.45 -15.15
N VAL A 31 -23.78 -0.59 -13.82
CA VAL A 31 -24.46 -1.65 -13.05
C VAL A 31 -25.53 -1.06 -12.11
N GLY A 32 -26.39 -0.20 -12.66
CA GLY A 32 -27.50 0.41 -11.92
C GLY A 32 -27.09 1.55 -10.98
N ARG A 33 -28.10 2.23 -10.42
CA ARG A 33 -27.91 3.32 -9.44
C ARG A 33 -27.54 2.74 -8.08
N ARG A 34 -26.63 3.42 -7.38
CA ARG A 34 -26.29 3.11 -5.98
C ARG A 34 -26.53 4.35 -5.11
N PRO A 35 -27.48 4.28 -4.16
CA PRO A 35 -27.67 5.34 -3.18
C PRO A 35 -26.66 5.09 -2.05
N ASP A 36 -25.48 5.69 -2.15
CA ASP A 36 -24.53 5.77 -1.04
C ASP A 36 -24.40 7.21 -0.55
N VAL A 37 -24.03 7.35 0.72
CA VAL A 37 -23.66 8.63 1.33
C VAL A 37 -22.31 9.05 0.76
N TRP A 38 -22.31 10.06 -0.10
CA TRP A 38 -21.10 10.57 -0.74
C TRP A 38 -20.48 11.72 0.07
N PRO A 39 -19.17 11.99 -0.09
CA PRO A 39 -18.52 13.11 0.56
C PRO A 39 -19.23 14.43 0.26
N GLU A 40 -19.36 15.29 1.28
CA GLU A 40 -19.83 16.65 1.11
C GLU A 40 -18.97 17.40 0.07
N GLY A 41 -19.60 18.23 -0.75
CA GLY A 41 -18.91 19.05 -1.75
C GLY A 41 -18.88 18.50 -3.18
N LEU A 42 -19.25 17.24 -3.42
CA LEU A 42 -19.27 16.66 -4.77
C LEU A 42 -20.23 17.39 -5.74
N ASP A 43 -21.38 17.87 -5.27
CA ASP A 43 -22.33 18.60 -6.13
C ASP A 43 -21.88 20.06 -6.42
N ALA A 44 -20.97 20.61 -5.62
CA ALA A 44 -20.52 22.00 -5.74
C ALA A 44 -19.33 22.18 -6.70
N THR A 45 -18.69 21.10 -7.13
CA THR A 45 -17.41 21.14 -7.87
C THR A 45 -17.55 21.10 -9.39
N GLY A 46 -18.75 20.80 -9.92
CA GLY A 46 -18.96 20.66 -11.38
C GLY A 46 -18.32 19.40 -11.99
N LEU A 47 -17.89 18.44 -11.17
CA LEU A 47 -17.14 17.24 -11.58
C LEU A 47 -18.11 16.14 -12.06
N CYS A 48 -18.38 16.11 -13.37
CA CYS A 48 -19.38 15.23 -13.96
C CYS A 48 -18.99 13.74 -13.87
N ALA A 49 -17.74 13.39 -14.12
CA ALA A 49 -17.30 12.00 -14.12
C ALA A 49 -17.26 11.45 -12.69
N ALA A 50 -16.70 12.20 -11.73
CA ALA A 50 -16.70 11.82 -10.32
C ALA A 50 -18.13 11.63 -9.79
N ARG A 51 -19.07 12.52 -10.15
CA ARG A 51 -20.49 12.39 -9.77
C ARG A 51 -21.16 11.16 -10.39
N ARG A 52 -20.82 10.82 -11.63
CA ARG A 52 -21.32 9.60 -12.28
C ARG A 52 -20.74 8.34 -11.62
N LEU A 53 -19.45 8.33 -11.30
CA LEU A 53 -18.83 7.24 -10.54
C LEU A 53 -19.42 7.07 -9.15
N ALA A 54 -19.75 8.16 -8.46
CA ALA A 54 -20.46 8.10 -7.19
C ALA A 54 -21.84 7.41 -7.36
N THR A 55 -22.66 7.91 -8.28
CA THR A 55 -24.07 7.53 -8.34
C THR A 55 -24.39 6.21 -9.07
N VAL A 56 -23.45 5.66 -9.85
CA VAL A 56 -23.70 4.50 -10.72
C VAL A 56 -22.59 3.46 -10.58
N GLY A 57 -22.97 2.21 -10.27
CA GLY A 57 -22.01 1.09 -10.21
C GLY A 57 -21.28 0.92 -11.53
N VAL A 58 -19.98 0.58 -11.48
CA VAL A 58 -19.17 0.34 -12.69
C VAL A 58 -18.62 -1.08 -12.66
N ARG A 59 -18.85 -1.84 -13.72
CA ARG A 59 -18.40 -3.23 -13.83
C ARG A 59 -16.88 -3.28 -13.82
N GLY A 60 -16.32 -4.22 -13.05
CA GLY A 60 -14.87 -4.38 -12.92
C GLY A 60 -14.20 -3.36 -12.00
N VAL A 61 -14.97 -2.48 -11.35
CA VAL A 61 -14.46 -1.50 -10.39
C VAL A 61 -15.09 -1.77 -9.04
N SER A 62 -14.25 -1.97 -8.02
CA SER A 62 -14.71 -2.20 -6.65
C SER A 62 -15.34 -0.92 -6.06
N GLU A 63 -16.11 -1.08 -4.99
CA GLU A 63 -16.63 0.07 -4.24
C GLU A 63 -15.52 0.90 -3.59
N GLY A 64 -14.45 0.24 -3.12
CA GLY A 64 -13.26 0.91 -2.59
C GLY A 64 -12.61 1.80 -3.64
N ALA A 65 -12.31 1.24 -4.81
CA ALA A 65 -11.73 1.97 -5.93
C ALA A 65 -12.59 3.18 -6.37
N ARG A 66 -13.92 3.02 -6.45
CA ARG A 66 -14.85 4.12 -6.73
C ARG A 66 -14.74 5.23 -5.69
N ARG A 67 -14.81 4.89 -4.40
CA ARG A 67 -14.71 5.86 -3.30
C ARG A 67 -13.38 6.59 -3.31
N ALA A 68 -12.28 5.90 -3.61
CA ALA A 68 -10.97 6.51 -3.75
C ALA A 68 -10.91 7.51 -4.92
N ALA A 69 -11.45 7.16 -6.09
CA ALA A 69 -11.51 8.07 -7.23
C ALA A 69 -12.34 9.33 -6.92
N VAL A 70 -13.50 9.17 -6.27
CA VAL A 70 -14.32 10.31 -5.82
C VAL A 70 -13.56 11.12 -4.77
N GLY A 71 -12.89 10.46 -3.82
CA GLY A 71 -12.09 11.07 -2.78
C GLY A 71 -10.93 11.92 -3.32
N LEU A 72 -10.29 11.50 -4.40
CA LEU A 72 -9.33 12.31 -5.14
C LEU A 72 -9.99 13.57 -5.72
N ALA A 73 -11.13 13.39 -6.38
CA ALA A 73 -11.84 14.47 -7.06
C ALA A 73 -12.33 15.56 -6.10
N VAL A 74 -12.68 15.20 -4.87
CA VAL A 74 -13.06 16.16 -3.81
C VAL A 74 -11.88 16.60 -2.93
N GLY A 75 -10.67 16.09 -3.17
CA GLY A 75 -9.45 16.45 -2.45
C GLY A 75 -9.34 15.89 -1.03
N THR A 76 -10.13 14.87 -0.66
CA THR A 76 -9.97 14.16 0.62
C THR A 76 -8.84 13.13 0.59
N HIS A 77 -8.44 12.69 -0.60
CA HIS A 77 -7.29 11.81 -0.82
C HIS A 77 -6.22 12.61 -1.57
N VAL A 78 -4.97 12.54 -1.10
CA VAL A 78 -3.83 13.18 -1.77
C VAL A 78 -3.02 12.12 -2.48
N SER A 79 -2.90 12.24 -3.80
CA SER A 79 -2.19 11.26 -4.63
C SER A 79 -1.48 11.95 -5.79
N GLU A 80 -0.37 11.36 -6.20
CA GLU A 80 0.22 11.64 -7.51
C GLU A 80 -0.60 10.89 -8.57
N VAL A 81 -0.97 11.56 -9.65
CA VAL A 81 -1.66 10.94 -10.80
C VAL A 81 -0.76 11.06 -12.01
N ALA A 82 -0.48 9.95 -12.69
CA ALA A 82 0.42 9.95 -13.83
C ALA A 82 0.01 8.98 -14.93
N ARG A 83 0.51 9.22 -16.15
CA ARG A 83 0.40 8.31 -17.31
C ARG A 83 1.66 7.48 -17.48
N ARG A 84 2.16 6.94 -16.37
CA ARG A 84 3.32 6.04 -16.30
C ARG A 84 3.16 5.14 -15.08
N THR A 85 3.92 4.06 -15.02
CA THR A 85 4.06 3.29 -13.79
C THR A 85 5.02 3.99 -12.82
N PHE A 86 4.79 3.75 -11.53
CA PHE A 86 5.72 4.11 -10.47
C PHE A 86 6.53 2.87 -10.08
N THR A 87 7.81 3.05 -9.80
CA THR A 87 8.63 2.01 -9.19
C THR A 87 8.16 1.76 -7.76
N ALA A 88 8.37 0.56 -7.24
CA ALA A 88 8.03 0.24 -5.85
C ALA A 88 8.68 1.21 -4.84
N ARG A 89 9.91 1.66 -5.12
CA ARG A 89 10.62 2.66 -4.29
C ARG A 89 9.91 4.02 -4.31
N GLU A 90 9.46 4.48 -5.47
CA GLU A 90 8.68 5.73 -5.58
C GLU A 90 7.37 5.62 -4.79
N VAL A 91 6.65 4.49 -4.91
CA VAL A 91 5.39 4.28 -4.18
C VAL A 91 5.62 4.32 -2.66
N ILE A 92 6.63 3.61 -2.14
CA ILE A 92 6.96 3.61 -0.71
C ILE A 92 7.27 5.04 -0.23
N SER A 93 8.04 5.79 -1.00
CA SER A 93 8.43 7.16 -0.65
C SER A 93 7.25 8.14 -0.69
N LEU A 94 6.29 7.97 -1.61
CA LEU A 94 5.03 8.72 -1.60
C LEU A 94 4.21 8.41 -0.34
N GLN A 95 4.10 7.13 0.03
CA GLN A 95 3.37 6.70 1.23
C GLN A 95 4.00 7.22 2.52
N ALA A 96 5.32 7.36 2.58
CA ALA A 96 6.00 7.99 3.70
C ALA A 96 5.64 9.49 3.86
N ARG A 97 5.25 10.14 2.76
CA ARG A 97 4.84 11.56 2.71
C ARG A 97 3.33 11.77 2.85
N GLY A 98 2.56 10.72 3.16
CA GLY A 98 1.11 10.84 3.28
C GLY A 98 0.38 10.85 1.93
N ARG A 99 1.06 10.44 0.86
CA ARG A 99 0.52 10.40 -0.50
C ARG A 99 0.45 8.98 -1.02
N ARG A 100 -0.37 8.76 -2.03
CA ARG A 100 -0.33 7.55 -2.84
C ARG A 100 -0.13 7.90 -4.31
N CYS A 101 -0.28 6.93 -5.20
CA CYS A 101 -0.22 7.13 -6.63
C CYS A 101 -1.38 6.43 -7.33
N VAL A 102 -1.79 6.96 -8.48
CA VAL A 102 -2.71 6.32 -9.42
C VAL A 102 -2.16 6.46 -10.83
N SER A 103 -2.07 5.34 -11.55
CA SER A 103 -1.54 5.28 -12.91
C SER A 103 -2.68 5.13 -13.92
N MET A 104 -2.73 6.02 -14.92
CA MET A 104 -3.68 5.98 -16.03
C MET A 104 -2.97 5.55 -17.32
N LEU A 105 -2.79 4.24 -17.48
CA LEU A 105 -2.05 3.66 -18.62
C LEU A 105 -2.97 3.39 -19.80
N SER A 106 -2.57 3.82 -20.99
CA SER A 106 -3.26 3.56 -22.25
C SER A 106 -3.12 2.10 -22.73
N SER A 107 -3.99 1.70 -23.65
CA SER A 107 -3.90 0.40 -24.34
C SER A 107 -2.62 0.33 -25.17
N GLY A 108 -1.72 -0.58 -24.80
CA GLY A 108 -0.41 -0.79 -25.45
C GLY A 108 0.78 -0.57 -24.53
N GLU A 109 0.59 0.01 -23.35
CA GLU A 109 1.63 0.12 -22.32
C GLU A 109 1.82 -1.20 -21.56
N ALA A 110 2.98 -1.39 -20.93
CA ALA A 110 3.26 -2.56 -20.13
C ALA A 110 2.44 -2.55 -18.83
N LEU A 111 1.40 -3.40 -18.77
CA LEU A 111 0.48 -3.48 -17.63
C LEU A 111 0.91 -4.50 -16.55
N GLY A 112 2.08 -5.12 -16.71
CA GLY A 112 2.54 -6.18 -15.80
C GLY A 112 1.57 -7.37 -15.78
N PRO A 113 1.04 -7.78 -14.60
CA PRO A 113 0.13 -8.92 -14.49
C PRO A 113 -1.31 -8.61 -14.93
N TYR A 114 -1.65 -7.35 -15.20
CA TYR A 114 -3.01 -6.93 -15.52
C TYR A 114 -3.30 -7.05 -17.02
N SER A 115 -4.48 -7.57 -17.36
CA SER A 115 -4.89 -7.78 -18.74
C SER A 115 -5.51 -6.55 -19.42
N THR A 116 -5.90 -5.53 -18.64
CA THR A 116 -6.54 -4.30 -19.16
C THR A 116 -6.13 -3.06 -18.37
N PRO A 117 -6.14 -1.87 -19.00
CA PRO A 117 -5.98 -0.59 -18.31
C PRO A 117 -6.95 -0.40 -17.14
N LEU A 118 -8.21 -0.81 -17.30
CA LEU A 118 -9.22 -0.72 -16.25
C LEU A 118 -8.83 -1.54 -15.01
N ALA A 119 -8.34 -2.77 -15.20
CA ALA A 119 -7.93 -3.62 -14.10
C ALA A 119 -6.73 -3.03 -13.35
N PHE A 120 -5.79 -2.41 -14.08
CA PHE A 120 -4.64 -1.72 -13.50
C PHE A 120 -5.07 -0.52 -12.64
N VAL A 121 -5.84 0.42 -13.20
CA VAL A 121 -6.23 1.63 -12.46
C VAL A 121 -7.17 1.29 -11.30
N ALA A 122 -8.04 0.27 -11.44
CA ALA A 122 -8.90 -0.19 -10.35
C ALA A 122 -8.07 -0.75 -9.18
N HIS A 123 -6.99 -1.47 -9.47
CA HIS A 123 -6.06 -1.95 -8.46
C HIS A 123 -5.37 -0.80 -7.71
N ASP A 124 -4.79 0.18 -8.42
CA ASP A 124 -4.18 1.36 -7.79
C ASP A 124 -5.19 2.09 -6.88
N LEU A 125 -6.43 2.23 -7.35
CA LEU A 125 -7.51 2.88 -6.59
C LEU A 125 -7.95 2.07 -5.36
N ASP A 126 -7.94 0.74 -5.42
CA ASP A 126 -8.21 -0.11 -4.25
C ASP A 126 -7.10 0.07 -3.19
N HIS A 127 -5.84 0.13 -3.62
CA HIS A 127 -4.73 0.43 -2.71
C HIS A 127 -4.82 1.84 -2.12
N LEU A 128 -5.22 2.82 -2.92
CA LEU A 128 -5.47 4.19 -2.47
C LEU A 128 -6.57 4.21 -1.40
N ALA A 129 -7.68 3.51 -1.61
CA ALA A 129 -8.78 3.41 -0.65
C ALA A 129 -8.29 2.81 0.69
N LEU A 130 -7.56 1.70 0.62
CA LEU A 130 -7.02 1.03 1.80
C LEU A 130 -5.99 1.91 2.54
N TYR A 131 -5.17 2.67 1.82
CA TYR A 131 -4.17 3.56 2.41
C TYR A 131 -4.78 4.72 3.20
N PHE A 132 -5.88 5.29 2.69
CA PHE A 132 -6.61 6.39 3.32
C PHE A 132 -7.73 5.94 4.26
N GLU A 133 -7.87 4.64 4.53
CA GLU A 133 -8.81 4.12 5.52
C GLU A 133 -8.59 4.79 6.89
N PRO A 134 -9.55 5.59 7.41
CA PRO A 134 -9.34 6.42 8.60
C PRO A 134 -8.84 5.65 9.82
N LEU A 135 -9.27 4.40 10.00
CA LEU A 135 -8.87 3.56 11.13
C LEU A 135 -7.38 3.17 11.11
N HIS A 136 -6.71 3.26 9.96
CA HIS A 136 -5.35 2.77 9.79
C HIS A 136 -4.39 3.82 9.21
N HIS A 137 -4.91 4.88 8.60
CA HIS A 137 -4.11 5.84 7.85
C HIS A 137 -2.95 6.43 8.65
N ARG A 138 -3.18 6.85 9.90
CA ARG A 138 -2.14 7.41 10.77
C ARG A 138 -1.01 6.40 11.01
N GLY A 139 -1.35 5.17 11.37
CA GLY A 139 -0.36 4.11 11.56
C GLY A 139 0.35 3.72 10.26
N GLN A 140 -0.34 3.74 9.11
CA GLN A 140 0.28 3.50 7.81
C GLN A 140 1.34 4.57 7.49
N LEU A 141 1.02 5.84 7.70
CA LEU A 141 1.97 6.94 7.49
C LEU A 141 3.25 6.74 8.31
N GLY A 142 3.12 6.45 9.61
CA GLY A 142 4.28 6.18 10.46
C GLY A 142 5.07 4.96 10.00
N PHE A 143 4.41 3.84 9.70
CA PHE A 143 5.06 2.64 9.18
C PHE A 143 5.86 2.91 7.90
N PHE A 144 5.26 3.57 6.90
CA PHE A 144 5.94 3.83 5.64
C PHE A 144 7.08 4.82 5.77
N ARG A 145 7.01 5.79 6.70
CA ARG A 145 8.18 6.62 7.04
C ARG A 145 9.34 5.79 7.57
N ARG A 146 9.08 4.89 8.52
CA ARG A 146 10.12 3.99 9.05
C ARG A 146 10.69 3.11 7.96
N LEU A 147 9.84 2.55 7.10
CA LEU A 147 10.27 1.71 5.99
C LEU A 147 11.11 2.50 4.96
N ASP A 148 10.70 3.71 4.62
CA ASP A 148 11.41 4.56 3.65
C ASP A 148 12.82 4.90 4.16
N LEU A 149 12.93 5.33 5.41
CA LEU A 149 14.21 5.58 6.09
C LEU A 149 15.07 4.32 6.19
N ALA A 150 14.46 3.18 6.52
CA ALA A 150 15.16 1.91 6.61
C ALA A 150 15.74 1.51 5.24
N LEU A 151 15.02 1.74 4.14
CA LEU A 151 15.51 1.47 2.78
C LEU A 151 16.61 2.44 2.31
N GLU A 152 16.70 3.65 2.87
CA GLU A 152 17.79 4.60 2.53
C GLU A 152 19.15 4.22 3.13
N GLY A 153 19.18 3.39 4.19
CA GLY A 153 20.47 3.01 4.79
C GLY A 153 20.42 1.99 5.92
N GLY A 154 19.27 1.78 6.57
CA GLY A 154 19.14 0.82 7.67
C GLY A 154 19.11 -0.65 7.23
N LEU A 155 18.55 -0.95 6.05
CA LEU A 155 18.30 -2.31 5.57
C LEU A 155 19.38 -2.84 4.63
N GLY A 156 20.25 -1.98 4.06
CA GLY A 156 21.18 -2.38 3.00
C GLY A 156 22.04 -3.59 3.36
N GLY A 157 22.61 -3.62 4.57
CA GLY A 157 23.40 -4.77 5.06
C GLY A 157 22.57 -6.05 5.20
N LEU A 158 21.32 -5.95 5.67
CA LEU A 158 20.42 -7.09 5.81
C LEU A 158 19.97 -7.62 4.44
N LEU A 159 19.65 -6.73 3.50
CA LEU A 159 19.27 -7.11 2.13
C LEU A 159 20.43 -7.82 1.43
N ALA A 160 21.65 -7.27 1.54
CA ALA A 160 22.85 -7.85 0.95
C ALA A 160 23.28 -9.19 1.58
N ALA A 161 22.94 -9.43 2.84
CA ALA A 161 23.19 -10.71 3.51
C ALA A 161 22.31 -11.86 3.01
N HIS A 162 21.25 -11.55 2.24
CA HIS A 162 20.34 -12.53 1.66
C HIS A 162 20.44 -12.52 0.12
N ASP A 163 19.44 -13.05 -0.58
CA ASP A 163 19.42 -13.04 -2.05
C ASP A 163 18.71 -11.80 -2.61
N ALA A 164 19.02 -11.44 -3.87
CA ALA A 164 18.41 -10.30 -4.58
C ALA A 164 16.86 -10.35 -4.57
N ARG A 165 16.28 -11.56 -4.56
CA ARG A 165 14.83 -11.75 -4.46
C ARG A 165 14.25 -11.21 -3.14
N PHE A 166 15.02 -11.15 -2.06
CA PHE A 166 14.53 -10.58 -0.80
C PHE A 166 14.31 -9.07 -0.90
N GLU A 167 15.18 -8.35 -1.61
CA GLU A 167 14.98 -6.92 -1.88
C GLU A 167 13.70 -6.70 -2.72
N ASP A 168 13.52 -7.48 -3.79
CA ASP A 168 12.29 -7.45 -4.60
C ASP A 168 11.04 -7.76 -3.75
N ASP A 169 11.11 -8.76 -2.87
CA ASP A 169 10.03 -9.13 -1.95
C ASP A 169 9.68 -7.97 -0.98
N VAL A 170 10.68 -7.27 -0.45
CA VAL A 170 10.48 -6.11 0.45
C VAL A 170 9.85 -4.94 -0.30
N LEU A 171 10.37 -4.62 -1.49
CA LEU A 171 9.87 -3.55 -2.33
C LEU A 171 8.42 -3.82 -2.76
N ALA A 172 8.12 -5.03 -3.23
CA ALA A 172 6.77 -5.41 -3.64
C ALA A 172 5.77 -5.33 -2.47
N VAL A 173 6.12 -5.87 -1.30
CA VAL A 173 5.23 -5.78 -0.13
C VAL A 173 5.04 -4.33 0.32
N GLY A 174 6.11 -3.54 0.35
CA GLY A 174 6.05 -2.12 0.73
C GLY A 174 5.21 -1.28 -0.25
N ALA A 175 5.24 -1.62 -1.54
CA ALA A 175 4.46 -0.93 -2.56
C ALA A 175 2.98 -1.34 -2.58
N ASP A 176 2.61 -2.58 -2.23
CA ASP A 176 1.26 -3.10 -2.47
C ASP A 176 0.52 -3.57 -1.20
N THR A 177 0.99 -3.23 0.01
CA THR A 177 0.33 -3.68 1.26
C THR A 177 -0.21 -2.54 2.11
N ASN A 178 -1.47 -2.15 1.89
CA ASN A 178 -2.12 -1.00 2.56
C ASN A 178 -3.30 -1.36 3.45
N GLY A 179 -3.51 -2.63 3.78
CA GLY A 179 -4.63 -3.03 4.64
C GLY A 179 -4.50 -2.57 6.09
N SER A 180 -3.28 -2.54 6.64
CA SER A 180 -2.91 -1.96 7.93
C SER A 180 -1.39 -2.00 8.09
N PRO A 181 -0.77 -1.14 8.92
CA PRO A 181 0.69 -1.20 9.14
C PRO A 181 1.15 -2.52 9.79
N VAL A 182 0.32 -3.10 10.67
CA VAL A 182 0.62 -4.39 11.32
C VAL A 182 0.57 -5.53 10.29
N PHE A 183 -0.37 -5.49 9.36
CA PHE A 183 -0.44 -6.47 8.27
C PHE A 183 0.76 -6.33 7.32
N ALA A 184 1.15 -5.10 6.96
CA ALA A 184 2.33 -4.84 6.15
C ALA A 184 3.62 -5.36 6.81
N LEU A 185 3.81 -5.06 8.11
CA LEU A 185 4.93 -5.60 8.89
C LEU A 185 4.91 -7.13 8.89
N ALA A 186 3.77 -7.77 9.19
CA ALA A 186 3.66 -9.22 9.20
C ALA A 186 4.00 -9.86 7.83
N SER A 187 3.59 -9.21 6.73
CA SER A 187 3.93 -9.63 5.37
C SER A 187 5.44 -9.53 5.11
N LEU A 188 6.11 -8.44 5.53
CA LEU A 188 7.57 -8.30 5.43
C LEU A 188 8.31 -9.35 6.26
N LEU A 189 7.85 -9.62 7.49
CA LEU A 189 8.43 -10.64 8.35
C LEU A 189 8.28 -12.05 7.75
N MET A 190 7.17 -12.32 7.06
CA MET A 190 7.03 -13.56 6.29
C MET A 190 8.07 -13.66 5.17
N LYS A 191 8.35 -12.56 4.44
CA LYS A 191 9.38 -12.52 3.41
C LYS A 191 10.79 -12.70 3.98
N LEU A 192 11.07 -12.12 5.13
CA LEU A 192 12.32 -12.32 5.86
C LEU A 192 12.52 -13.78 6.25
N LYS A 193 11.48 -14.45 6.78
CA LYS A 193 11.52 -15.90 7.04
C LYS A 193 11.85 -16.69 5.78
N MET A 194 11.22 -16.37 4.65
CA MET A 194 11.50 -17.02 3.36
C MET A 194 12.94 -16.79 2.89
N ALA A 195 13.50 -15.58 3.08
CA ALA A 195 14.88 -15.27 2.73
C ALA A 195 15.90 -16.05 3.58
N VAL A 196 15.64 -16.17 4.88
CA VAL A 196 16.43 -17.01 5.80
C VAL A 196 16.42 -18.47 5.35
N ARG A 197 15.25 -19.01 5.01
CA ARG A 197 15.12 -20.38 4.48
C ARG A 197 15.91 -20.61 3.21
N ARG A 198 15.80 -19.70 2.24
CA ARG A 198 16.56 -19.81 0.98
C ARG A 198 18.06 -19.77 1.23
N SER A 199 18.50 -18.90 2.14
CA SER A 199 19.92 -18.79 2.51
C SER A 199 20.44 -20.09 3.10
N ARG A 200 19.71 -20.69 4.05
CA ARG A 200 20.05 -21.99 4.63
C ARG A 200 19.97 -23.14 3.64
N GLY A 201 18.95 -23.17 2.80
CA GLY A 201 18.78 -24.23 1.80
C GLY A 201 19.88 -24.24 0.74
N ARG A 202 20.53 -23.10 0.48
CA ARG A 202 21.75 -23.05 -0.35
C ARG A 202 22.95 -23.68 0.35
N GLU A 203 23.06 -23.55 1.67
CA GLU A 203 24.13 -24.16 2.47
C GLU A 203 23.95 -25.67 2.60
N THR A 204 22.70 -26.15 2.73
CA THR A 204 22.39 -27.58 2.96
C THR A 204 22.03 -28.37 1.71
N GLY A 205 21.71 -27.69 0.60
CA GLY A 205 21.22 -28.33 -0.64
C GLY A 205 19.72 -28.66 -0.64
N GLU A 206 18.97 -28.33 0.41
CA GLU A 206 17.53 -28.58 0.52
C GLU A 206 16.76 -27.28 0.79
N VAL A 207 15.86 -26.90 -0.11
CA VAL A 207 15.04 -25.68 0.04
C VAL A 207 13.63 -26.04 0.48
N VAL A 208 13.36 -25.89 1.78
CA VAL A 208 12.00 -25.94 2.32
C VAL A 208 11.30 -24.61 2.04
N THR A 209 10.12 -24.64 1.42
CA THR A 209 9.39 -23.42 0.99
C THR A 209 8.16 -23.10 1.82
N LYS A 210 7.75 -23.99 2.74
CA LYS A 210 6.51 -23.88 3.51
C LYS A 210 6.62 -24.50 4.91
N GLY A 211 5.69 -24.13 5.79
CA GLY A 211 5.58 -24.67 7.16
C GLY A 211 6.23 -23.78 8.23
N PRO A 212 6.15 -24.17 9.52
CA PRO A 212 6.81 -23.48 10.63
C PRO A 212 8.32 -23.58 10.52
N LEU A 213 9.06 -22.61 11.08
CA LEU A 213 10.52 -22.65 11.08
C LEU A 213 11.01 -23.84 11.92
N ASP A 214 12.01 -24.57 11.41
CA ASP A 214 12.73 -25.54 12.24
C ASP A 214 13.66 -24.83 13.25
N ALA A 215 14.28 -25.59 14.16
CA ALA A 215 15.13 -25.02 15.19
C ALA A 215 16.37 -24.28 14.65
N ALA A 216 16.91 -24.70 13.52
CA ALA A 216 18.06 -24.05 12.90
C ALA A 216 17.66 -22.82 12.09
N GLU A 217 16.52 -22.87 11.41
CA GLU A 217 15.86 -21.74 10.77
C GLU A 217 15.50 -20.65 11.80
N GLU A 218 14.95 -21.01 12.96
CA GLU A 218 14.59 -20.06 14.03
C GLU A 218 15.84 -19.37 14.63
N ARG A 219 16.94 -20.13 14.80
CA ARG A 219 18.23 -19.58 15.25
C ARG A 219 18.80 -18.57 14.25
N ALA A 220 18.65 -18.81 12.95
CA ALA A 220 19.08 -17.88 11.91
C ALA A 220 18.11 -16.69 11.74
N PHE A 221 16.81 -16.92 11.94
CA PHE A 221 15.78 -15.90 11.81
C PHE A 221 15.86 -14.85 12.93
N THR A 222 16.17 -15.25 14.16
CA THR A 222 16.24 -14.34 15.31
C THR A 222 17.15 -13.12 15.08
N PRO A 223 18.45 -13.26 14.75
CA PRO A 223 19.30 -12.10 14.52
C PRO A 223 18.86 -11.28 13.29
N ALA A 224 18.30 -11.93 12.27
CA ALA A 224 17.78 -11.23 11.09
C ALA A 224 16.53 -10.39 11.43
N LEU A 225 15.64 -10.91 12.28
CA LEU A 225 14.48 -10.20 12.81
C LEU A 225 14.93 -8.99 13.65
N ASP A 226 15.90 -9.19 14.55
CA ASP A 226 16.41 -8.12 15.40
C ASP A 226 17.02 -6.99 14.55
N ALA A 227 17.83 -7.33 13.54
CA ALA A 227 18.38 -6.37 12.58
C ALA A 227 17.28 -5.66 11.78
N PHE A 228 16.26 -6.38 11.32
CA PHE A 228 15.13 -5.79 10.58
C PHE A 228 14.32 -4.81 11.45
N CYS A 229 13.99 -5.21 12.68
CA CYS A 229 13.30 -4.35 13.63
C CYS A 229 14.14 -3.11 14.00
N ALA A 230 15.45 -3.28 14.19
CA ALA A 230 16.36 -2.17 14.43
C ALA A 230 16.48 -1.21 13.23
N ALA A 231 16.49 -1.73 12.01
CA ALA A 231 16.50 -0.92 10.78
C ALA A 231 15.22 -0.09 10.63
N LEU A 232 14.06 -0.68 10.96
CA LEU A 232 12.79 0.05 11.10
C LEU A 232 12.77 0.95 12.35
N GLY A 233 13.79 0.89 13.21
CA GLY A 233 13.91 1.47 14.55
C GLY A 233 12.70 1.26 15.44
N LEU A 234 12.17 0.03 15.44
CA LEU A 234 11.33 -0.43 16.52
C LEU A 234 12.17 -0.49 17.81
N PRO A 235 11.64 -0.01 18.94
CA PRO A 235 12.31 -0.17 20.22
C PRO A 235 12.46 -1.67 20.58
N PRO A 236 13.52 -2.05 21.32
CA PRO A 236 13.74 -3.45 21.71
C PRO A 236 12.54 -4.11 22.40
N SER A 237 11.76 -3.33 23.15
CA SER A 237 10.54 -3.80 23.83
C SER A 237 9.43 -4.28 22.88
N LEU A 238 9.45 -3.89 21.60
CA LEU A 238 8.45 -4.28 20.60
C LEU A 238 8.88 -5.44 19.70
N VAL A 239 10.12 -5.92 19.81
CA VAL A 239 10.60 -7.05 18.98
C VAL A 239 9.81 -8.33 19.27
N GLY A 240 9.47 -8.59 20.54
CA GLY A 240 8.60 -9.71 20.91
C GLY A 240 7.20 -9.62 20.29
N ALA A 241 6.64 -8.40 20.23
CA ALA A 241 5.36 -8.16 19.56
C ALA A 241 5.48 -8.41 18.04
N ALA A 242 6.54 -7.90 17.41
CA ALA A 242 6.83 -8.11 15.98
C ALA A 242 6.95 -9.61 15.65
N ARG A 243 7.64 -10.40 16.50
CA ARG A 243 7.77 -11.85 16.31
C ARG A 243 6.42 -12.58 16.32
N THR A 244 5.48 -12.10 17.14
CA THR A 244 4.21 -12.78 17.42
C THR A 244 3.12 -12.42 16.42
N VAL A 245 3.17 -11.23 15.82
CA VAL A 245 2.17 -10.85 14.81
C VAL A 245 2.29 -11.67 13.54
N GLY A 246 1.15 -11.96 12.93
CA GLY A 246 1.05 -12.66 11.67
C GLY A 246 -0.15 -12.14 10.87
N THR A 247 -0.22 -12.52 9.60
CA THR A 247 -1.28 -12.08 8.68
C THR A 247 -2.70 -12.46 9.12
N ARG A 248 -2.83 -13.48 9.98
CA ARG A 248 -4.10 -13.94 10.57
C ARG A 248 -4.57 -13.15 11.80
N ARG A 249 -3.79 -12.15 12.26
CA ARG A 249 -4.14 -11.30 13.42
C ARG A 249 -4.41 -12.06 14.73
N ALA A 250 -3.71 -13.18 14.94
CA ALA A 250 -3.91 -14.04 16.11
C ALA A 250 -3.40 -13.46 17.45
N ALA A 251 -2.71 -12.31 17.42
CA ALA A 251 -2.12 -11.66 18.59
C ALA A 251 -2.56 -10.19 18.68
N PRO A 252 -3.79 -9.90 19.12
CA PRO A 252 -4.36 -8.55 19.07
C PRO A 252 -3.64 -7.55 19.96
N GLU A 253 -3.11 -7.98 21.11
CA GLU A 253 -2.34 -7.12 22.02
C GLU A 253 -1.02 -6.67 21.41
N ALA A 254 -0.26 -7.61 20.82
CA ALA A 254 0.96 -7.31 20.08
C ALA A 254 0.68 -6.37 18.89
N GLY A 255 -0.42 -6.63 18.15
CA GLY A 255 -0.87 -5.76 17.07
C GLY A 255 -1.19 -4.33 17.53
N ARG A 256 -1.87 -4.17 18.67
CA ARG A 256 -2.15 -2.85 19.25
C ARG A 256 -0.86 -2.11 19.64
N ALA A 257 0.07 -2.78 20.31
CA ALA A 257 1.33 -2.16 20.72
C ALA A 257 2.13 -1.63 19.52
N LEU A 258 2.21 -2.42 18.44
CA LEU A 258 2.87 -2.02 17.20
C LEU A 258 2.13 -0.88 16.49
N LEU A 259 0.79 -0.94 16.43
CA LEU A 259 -0.01 0.12 15.83
C LEU A 259 0.21 1.45 16.55
N SER A 260 0.15 1.46 17.89
CA SER A 260 0.39 2.66 18.69
C SER A 260 1.77 3.25 18.47
N PHE A 261 2.81 2.42 18.31
CA PHE A 261 4.14 2.89 17.93
C PHE A 261 4.13 3.60 16.58
N PHE A 262 3.57 2.99 15.53
CA PHE A 262 3.52 3.63 14.22
C PHE A 262 2.65 4.89 14.20
N GLU A 263 1.56 4.94 14.97
CA GLU A 263 0.75 6.15 15.11
C GLU A 263 1.50 7.31 15.79
N ALA A 264 2.40 7.00 16.73
CA ALA A 264 3.29 7.99 17.35
C ALA A 264 4.29 8.55 16.33
N GLU A 265 4.96 7.69 15.55
CA GLU A 265 5.91 8.09 14.50
C GLU A 265 5.29 9.00 13.42
N ALA A 266 3.98 8.88 13.17
CA ALA A 266 3.27 9.78 12.26
C ALA A 266 3.18 11.23 12.80
N SER A 267 3.21 11.40 14.12
CA SER A 267 2.91 12.65 14.85
C SER A 267 4.14 13.54 15.04
N ASP A 268 5.28 12.91 15.35
CA ASP A 268 6.49 13.61 15.84
C ASP A 268 7.16 14.52 14.80
N GLN A 269 6.76 14.46 13.53
CA GLN A 269 7.25 15.36 12.49
C GLN A 269 6.23 16.41 12.00
N ALA A 270 4.94 16.26 12.32
CA ALA A 270 3.95 17.32 12.03
C ALA A 270 4.22 18.60 12.85
N SER A 271 4.99 18.47 13.93
CA SER A 271 5.51 19.54 14.79
C SER A 271 6.84 20.14 14.29
N LEU A 272 7.60 19.41 13.46
CA LEU A 272 8.89 19.84 12.90
C LEU A 272 8.73 20.59 11.57
N GLY A 273 7.71 20.28 10.76
CA GLY A 273 7.40 20.96 9.50
C GLY A 273 6.61 22.28 9.63
N ARG A 274 6.45 22.83 10.84
CA ARG A 274 5.80 24.14 11.10
C ARG A 274 6.76 25.15 11.75
N ARG A 275 8.05 25.05 11.48
CA ARG A 275 9.05 26.06 11.86
C ARG A 275 9.68 26.66 10.61
#